data_AF-A0A523A210-F1
#
_entry.id   AF-A0A523A210-F1
#
_cell.length_a   1.000
_cell.length_b   1.000
_cell.length_c   1.000
_cell.angle_alpha   90.00
_cell.angle_beta   90.00
_cell.angle_gamma   90.00
#
_symmetry.space_group_name_H-M   'P 1'
#
loop_
_entity.id
_entity.type
_entity.pdbx_description
1 polymer ?
#
loop_
_entity_poly.entity_id
_entity_poly.type
_entity_poly.pdbx_seq_one_letter_code
_entity_poly.pdbx_strand_id
1 'polypeptide(L)'
;MTTPMNGFKSRRKVDPELIERYEWDARYNGDKNIKNELSTARRTATTLAKSANQFSHLRPEHKLALDAATSTMRKLAEDLAELVGWAKEYGAFCAAERARASAAELEALAEKRWGNDVKAMEFEAELIRELMSPGGAEAFGEWVQSTGRHLDVRPQDFSGPFDHGGILSSYKQRDTVARLIQAAINNSPHKWQGMGRTHYSCGWKDYEMYLEHRKAAAAAAAIVLSGFAA
;
A
#
# COMPACT_ATOMS: atom_id res chain seq x y z
N MET A 1 -9.65 16.41 -20.01
CA MET A 1 -9.95 15.11 -20.64
C MET A 1 -9.11 14.04 -19.97
N THR A 2 -9.72 13.30 -19.04
CA THR A 2 -9.12 12.12 -18.40
C THR A 2 -9.54 10.89 -19.19
N THR A 3 -8.66 10.45 -20.10
CA THR A 3 -8.87 9.24 -20.89
C THR A 3 -8.50 8.00 -20.06
N PRO A 4 -9.20 6.86 -20.22
CA PRO A 4 -8.78 5.60 -19.61
C PRO A 4 -7.32 5.27 -19.93
N MET A 5 -6.64 4.59 -19.00
CA MET A 5 -5.25 4.16 -19.19
C MET A 5 -5.08 3.39 -20.51
N ASN A 6 -4.01 3.73 -21.24
CA ASN A 6 -3.64 3.07 -22.48
C ASN A 6 -3.55 1.55 -22.30
N GLY A 7 -4.11 0.80 -23.24
CA GLY A 7 -4.09 -0.67 -23.24
C GLY A 7 -5.33 -1.33 -22.62
N PHE A 8 -6.19 -0.59 -21.91
CA PHE A 8 -7.47 -1.13 -21.44
C PHE A 8 -8.46 -1.33 -22.59
N LYS A 9 -9.07 -2.52 -22.67
CA LYS A 9 -10.15 -2.83 -23.62
C LYS A 9 -11.30 -3.50 -22.87
N SER A 10 -12.46 -2.87 -22.82
CA SER A 10 -13.70 -3.49 -22.34
C SER A 10 -14.60 -3.85 -23.53
N ARG A 11 -15.38 -4.93 -23.37
CA ARG A 11 -16.44 -5.30 -24.33
C ARG A 11 -17.76 -4.55 -24.04
N ARG A 12 -17.85 -3.86 -22.91
CA ARG A 12 -19.04 -3.09 -22.52
C ARG A 12 -19.09 -1.79 -23.30
N LYS A 13 -20.26 -1.50 -23.86
CA LYS A 13 -20.55 -0.22 -24.50
C LYS A 13 -21.18 0.66 -23.44
N VAL A 14 -20.39 1.55 -22.85
CA VAL A 14 -20.85 2.56 -21.87
C VAL A 14 -20.66 3.93 -22.51
N ASP A 15 -21.53 4.87 -22.16
CA ASP A 15 -21.44 6.26 -22.60
C ASP A 15 -20.03 6.83 -22.31
N PRO A 16 -19.31 7.33 -23.33
CA PRO A 16 -18.01 7.97 -23.17
C PRO A 16 -18.01 9.13 -22.15
N GLU A 17 -19.08 9.92 -22.07
CA GLU A 17 -19.16 11.01 -21.10
C GLU A 17 -19.21 10.50 -19.65
N LEU A 18 -19.93 9.40 -19.42
CA LEU A 18 -19.97 8.76 -18.10
C LEU A 18 -18.63 8.16 -17.74
N ILE A 19 -17.95 7.53 -18.70
CA ILE A 19 -16.59 7.04 -18.51
C ILE A 19 -15.68 8.19 -18.08
N GLU A 20 -15.69 9.33 -18.78
CA GLU A 20 -14.83 10.48 -18.45
C GLU A 20 -15.10 11.02 -17.05
N ARG A 21 -16.38 11.15 -16.66
CA ARG A 21 -16.77 11.66 -15.33
C ARG A 21 -16.34 10.75 -14.18
N TYR A 22 -16.44 9.43 -14.37
CA TYR A 22 -16.18 8.44 -13.32
C TYR A 22 -14.82 7.74 -13.44
N GLU A 23 -13.98 8.14 -14.40
CA GLU A 23 -12.69 7.48 -14.69
C GLU A 23 -11.81 7.40 -13.45
N TRP A 24 -11.66 8.53 -12.75
CA TRP A 24 -10.81 8.62 -11.56
C TRP A 24 -11.32 7.68 -10.47
N ASP A 25 -12.63 7.70 -10.20
CA ASP A 25 -13.22 6.82 -9.19
C ASP A 25 -13.08 5.35 -9.57
N ALA A 26 -13.30 5.01 -10.83
CA ALA A 26 -13.13 3.64 -11.33
C ALA A 26 -11.67 3.17 -11.24
N ARG A 27 -10.70 4.06 -11.50
CA ARG A 27 -9.27 3.76 -11.43
C ARG A 27 -8.81 3.34 -10.03
N TYR A 28 -9.28 4.05 -9.00
CA TYR A 28 -8.81 3.86 -7.62
C TYR A 28 -9.73 3.01 -6.76
N ASN A 29 -11.06 3.14 -6.96
CA ASN A 29 -12.09 2.52 -6.13
C ASN A 29 -12.88 1.42 -6.86
N GLY A 30 -12.62 1.21 -8.16
CA GLY A 30 -13.38 0.27 -8.99
C GLY A 30 -14.85 0.67 -9.05
N ASP A 31 -15.74 -0.30 -8.83
CA ASP A 31 -17.19 -0.10 -8.92
C ASP A 31 -17.85 0.34 -7.61
N LYS A 32 -17.10 0.49 -6.52
CA LYS A 32 -17.64 0.70 -5.16
C LYS A 32 -18.50 1.96 -5.05
N ASN A 33 -17.96 3.12 -5.44
CA ASN A 33 -18.66 4.41 -5.31
C ASN A 33 -19.85 4.48 -6.27
N ILE A 34 -19.68 3.99 -7.49
CA ILE A 34 -20.70 3.96 -8.55
C ILE A 34 -21.89 3.07 -8.14
N LYS A 35 -21.64 1.94 -7.47
CA LYS A 35 -22.71 1.09 -6.90
C LYS A 35 -23.53 1.82 -5.82
N ASN A 36 -22.89 2.66 -5.00
CA ASN A 36 -23.59 3.43 -3.98
C ASN A 36 -24.49 4.50 -4.61
N GLU A 37 -24.00 5.16 -5.66
CA GLU A 37 -24.79 6.12 -6.43
C GLU A 37 -25.95 5.45 -7.17
N LEU A 38 -25.71 4.29 -7.80
CA LEU A 38 -26.75 3.46 -8.41
C LEU A 38 -27.87 3.11 -7.42
N SER A 39 -27.50 2.63 -6.23
CA SER A 39 -28.44 2.32 -5.16
C SER A 39 -29.23 3.55 -4.72
N THR A 40 -28.58 4.71 -4.66
CA THR A 40 -29.21 5.97 -4.30
C THR A 40 -30.18 6.44 -5.38
N ALA A 41 -29.80 6.41 -6.66
CA ALA A 41 -30.66 6.76 -7.78
C ALA A 41 -31.93 5.88 -7.82
N ARG A 42 -31.80 4.56 -7.64
CA ARG A 42 -32.94 3.62 -7.54
C ARG A 42 -33.86 3.96 -6.38
N ARG A 43 -33.31 4.19 -5.18
CA ARG A 43 -34.11 4.55 -3.99
C ARG A 43 -34.84 5.87 -4.18
N THR A 44 -34.16 6.88 -4.72
CA THR A 44 -34.75 8.19 -5.00
C THR A 44 -35.88 8.08 -6.02
N ALA A 45 -35.70 7.32 -7.11
CA ALA A 45 -36.75 7.08 -8.09
C ALA A 45 -38.00 6.45 -7.45
N THR A 46 -37.82 5.43 -6.59
CA THR A 46 -38.93 4.79 -5.89
C THR A 46 -39.63 5.76 -4.94
N THR A 47 -38.88 6.59 -4.21
CA THR A 47 -39.44 7.60 -3.30
C THR A 47 -40.26 8.64 -4.06
N LEU A 48 -39.73 9.18 -5.16
CA LEU A 48 -40.45 10.17 -5.99
C LEU A 48 -41.76 9.59 -6.57
N ALA A 49 -41.70 8.36 -7.09
CA ALA A 49 -42.89 7.66 -7.59
C ALA A 49 -43.94 7.45 -6.49
N LYS A 50 -43.51 7.15 -5.26
CA LYS A 50 -44.41 7.02 -4.12
C LYS A 50 -45.01 8.36 -3.75
N SER A 51 -44.21 9.43 -3.67
CA SER A 51 -44.68 10.78 -3.35
C SER A 51 -45.74 11.27 -4.34
N ALA A 52 -45.58 11.01 -5.64
CA ALA A 52 -46.57 11.38 -6.66
C ALA A 52 -47.96 10.77 -6.42
N ASN A 53 -48.03 9.63 -5.73
CA ASN A 53 -49.28 8.92 -5.41
C ASN A 53 -49.82 9.18 -3.99
N GLN A 54 -49.06 9.87 -3.14
CA GLN A 54 -49.46 10.14 -1.74
C GLN A 54 -50.32 11.39 -1.58
N PHE A 55 -50.36 12.28 -2.57
CA PHE A 55 -51.14 13.51 -2.52
C PHE A 55 -52.42 13.38 -3.35
N SER A 56 -53.58 13.50 -2.69
CA SER A 56 -54.91 13.37 -3.33
C SER A 56 -55.31 14.56 -4.21
N HIS A 57 -54.71 15.72 -4.00
CA HIS A 57 -55.02 16.97 -4.72
C HIS A 57 -53.79 17.55 -5.43
N LEU A 58 -52.88 16.68 -5.87
CA LEU A 58 -51.71 17.12 -6.60
C LEU A 58 -52.14 17.76 -7.93
N ARG A 59 -51.76 19.02 -8.15
CA ARG A 59 -52.02 19.69 -9.43
C ARG A 59 -51.34 18.92 -10.58
N PRO A 60 -51.95 18.85 -11.78
CA PRO A 60 -51.39 18.10 -12.91
C PRO A 60 -49.93 18.47 -13.23
N GLU A 61 -49.57 19.74 -13.15
CA GLU A 61 -48.22 20.23 -13.39
C GLU A 61 -47.19 19.68 -12.39
N HIS A 62 -47.57 19.50 -11.13
CA HIS A 62 -46.70 18.93 -10.10
C HIS A 62 -46.54 17.42 -10.28
N LYS A 63 -47.61 16.73 -10.70
CA LYS A 63 -47.55 15.30 -11.02
C LYS A 63 -46.58 15.05 -12.16
N LEU A 64 -46.72 15.83 -13.23
CA LEU A 64 -45.85 15.75 -14.40
C LEU A 64 -44.37 15.96 -14.02
N ALA A 65 -44.08 16.93 -13.13
CA ALA A 65 -42.71 17.17 -12.66
C ALA A 65 -42.14 16.00 -11.85
N LEU A 66 -42.93 15.39 -10.96
CA LEU A 66 -42.51 14.21 -10.17
C LEU A 66 -42.28 12.98 -11.05
N ASP A 67 -43.14 12.77 -12.06
CA ASP A 67 -43.00 11.67 -13.02
C ASP A 67 -41.75 11.86 -13.90
N ALA A 68 -41.47 13.09 -14.35
CA ALA A 68 -40.27 13.43 -15.10
C ALA A 68 -38.98 13.23 -14.26
N ALA A 69 -38.98 13.67 -13.00
CA ALA A 69 -37.86 13.45 -12.09
C ALA A 69 -37.64 11.96 -11.80
N THR A 70 -38.72 11.19 -11.62
CA THR A 70 -38.67 9.73 -11.47
C THR A 70 -38.06 9.07 -12.69
N SER A 71 -38.51 9.44 -13.89
CA SER A 71 -37.96 8.91 -15.15
C SER A 71 -36.47 9.22 -15.30
N THR A 72 -36.06 10.45 -14.98
CA THR A 72 -34.65 10.87 -15.00
C THR A 72 -33.80 10.03 -14.05
N MET A 73 -34.26 9.80 -12.81
CA MET A 73 -33.53 8.98 -11.84
C MET A 73 -33.45 7.50 -12.25
N ARG A 74 -34.49 6.97 -12.92
CA ARG A 74 -34.45 5.60 -13.47
C ARG A 74 -33.44 5.48 -14.60
N LYS A 75 -33.43 6.45 -15.54
CA LYS A 75 -32.45 6.49 -16.62
C LYS A 75 -31.01 6.57 -16.07
N LEU A 76 -30.77 7.46 -15.11
CA LEU A 76 -29.48 7.53 -14.42
C LEU A 76 -29.10 6.20 -13.77
N ALA A 77 -30.05 5.50 -13.15
CA ALA A 77 -29.79 4.17 -12.58
C ALA A 77 -29.47 3.10 -13.64
N GLU A 78 -30.03 3.18 -14.84
CA GLU A 78 -29.71 2.28 -15.95
C GLU A 78 -28.28 2.55 -16.45
N ASP A 79 -27.97 3.82 -16.71
CA ASP A 79 -26.66 4.31 -17.13
C ASP A 79 -25.56 3.89 -16.13
N LEU A 80 -25.80 4.11 -14.83
CA LEU A 80 -24.87 3.70 -13.77
C LEU A 80 -24.73 2.17 -13.65
N ALA A 81 -25.79 1.41 -13.94
CA ALA A 81 -25.71 -0.06 -13.87
C ALA A 81 -24.79 -0.64 -14.94
N GLU A 82 -24.78 -0.07 -16.15
CA GLU A 82 -23.84 -0.44 -17.20
C GLU A 82 -22.40 -0.03 -16.83
N LEU A 83 -22.25 1.19 -16.31
CA LEU A 83 -20.96 1.75 -15.88
C LEU A 83 -20.32 0.93 -14.75
N VAL A 84 -21.09 0.40 -13.80
CA VAL A 84 -20.58 -0.48 -12.71
C VAL A 84 -19.80 -1.66 -13.27
N GLY A 85 -20.29 -2.29 -14.34
CA GLY A 85 -19.61 -3.41 -14.96
C GLY A 85 -18.26 -3.00 -15.58
N TRP A 86 -18.25 -1.86 -16.27
CA TRP A 86 -17.04 -1.30 -16.87
C TRP A 86 -16.02 -0.88 -15.80
N ALA A 87 -16.47 -0.19 -14.75
CA ALA A 87 -15.61 0.30 -13.68
C ALA A 87 -14.96 -0.83 -12.89
N LYS A 88 -15.66 -1.96 -12.71
CA LYS A 88 -15.08 -3.17 -12.10
C LYS A 88 -13.93 -3.73 -12.94
N GLU A 89 -14.13 -3.86 -14.25
CA GLU A 89 -13.09 -4.34 -15.18
C GLU A 89 -11.90 -3.39 -15.23
N TYR A 90 -12.18 -2.08 -15.32
CA TYR A 90 -11.16 -1.05 -15.40
C TYR A 90 -10.35 -0.91 -14.09
N GLY A 91 -11.01 -0.93 -12.93
CA GLY A 91 -10.34 -0.90 -11.64
C GLY A 91 -9.44 -2.12 -11.41
N ALA A 92 -9.88 -3.30 -11.84
CA ALA A 92 -9.06 -4.51 -11.79
C ALA A 92 -7.82 -4.43 -12.70
N PHE A 93 -7.98 -3.90 -13.92
CA PHE A 93 -6.87 -3.62 -14.82
C PHE A 93 -5.87 -2.63 -14.19
N CYS A 94 -6.36 -1.51 -13.66
CA CYS A 94 -5.50 -0.50 -13.02
C CYS A 94 -4.79 -1.04 -11.78
N ALA A 95 -5.45 -1.90 -10.99
CA ALA A 95 -4.81 -2.58 -9.86
C ALA A 95 -3.70 -3.53 -10.32
N ALA A 96 -3.92 -4.28 -11.41
CA ALA A 96 -2.91 -5.17 -11.98
C ALA A 96 -1.70 -4.40 -12.55
N GLU A 97 -1.93 -3.29 -13.26
CA GLU A 97 -0.83 -2.46 -13.77
C GLU A 97 -0.01 -1.83 -12.62
N ARG A 98 -0.69 -1.32 -11.57
CA ARG A 98 0.01 -0.83 -10.36
C ARG A 98 0.82 -1.93 -9.69
N ALA A 99 0.26 -3.12 -9.57
CA ALA A 99 0.97 -4.26 -9.00
C ALA A 99 2.19 -4.66 -9.85
N ARG A 100 2.09 -4.63 -11.19
CA ARG A 100 3.21 -4.90 -12.09
C ARG A 100 4.31 -3.84 -11.96
N ALA A 101 3.94 -2.56 -11.93
CA ALA A 101 4.89 -1.47 -11.74
C ALA A 101 5.62 -1.60 -10.40
N SER A 102 4.88 -1.83 -9.31
CA SER A 102 5.46 -2.05 -7.98
C SER A 102 6.38 -3.28 -7.93
N ALA A 103 6.01 -4.39 -8.56
CA ALA A 103 6.88 -5.57 -8.65
C ALA A 103 8.17 -5.28 -9.43
N ALA A 104 8.10 -4.51 -10.52
CA ALA A 104 9.27 -4.12 -11.29
C ALA A 104 10.21 -3.19 -10.50
N GLU A 105 9.66 -2.27 -9.72
CA GLU A 105 10.44 -1.41 -8.82
C GLU A 105 11.14 -2.22 -7.71
N LEU A 106 10.42 -3.17 -7.11
CA LEU A 106 10.99 -4.06 -6.09
C LEU A 106 12.10 -4.95 -6.65
N GLU A 107 11.93 -5.49 -7.86
CA GLU A 107 12.98 -6.27 -8.51
C GLU A 107 14.19 -5.40 -8.87
N ALA A 108 13.99 -4.17 -9.37
CA ALA A 108 15.08 -3.25 -9.63
C ALA A 108 15.86 -2.88 -8.35
N LEU A 109 15.15 -2.72 -7.22
CA LEU A 109 15.76 -2.50 -5.91
C LEU A 109 16.55 -3.74 -5.45
N ALA A 110 15.97 -4.94 -5.56
CA ALA A 110 16.62 -6.19 -5.19
C ALA A 110 17.87 -6.47 -6.03
N GLU A 111 17.81 -6.21 -7.34
CA GLU A 111 18.92 -6.38 -8.26
C GLU A 111 20.05 -5.38 -7.96
N LYS A 112 19.71 -4.12 -7.69
CA LYS A 112 20.70 -3.12 -7.25
C LYS A 112 21.37 -3.49 -5.92
N ARG A 113 20.61 -4.12 -5.01
CA ARG A 113 21.07 -4.39 -3.64
C ARG A 113 21.88 -5.67 -3.52
N TRP A 114 21.42 -6.75 -4.13
CA TRP A 114 22.02 -8.08 -4.02
C TRP A 114 22.44 -8.67 -5.35
N GLY A 115 21.93 -8.16 -6.48
CA GLY A 115 22.05 -8.81 -7.77
C GLY A 115 21.59 -10.26 -7.69
N ASN A 116 22.45 -11.17 -8.16
CA ASN A 116 22.27 -12.62 -8.07
C ASN A 116 22.89 -13.26 -6.81
N ASP A 117 23.43 -12.47 -5.87
CA ASP A 117 24.02 -13.00 -4.64
C ASP A 117 22.94 -13.37 -3.61
N VAL A 118 22.51 -14.64 -3.68
CA VAL A 118 21.52 -15.21 -2.76
C VAL A 118 22.00 -15.19 -1.31
N LYS A 119 23.30 -15.38 -1.07
CA LYS A 119 23.85 -15.39 0.30
C LYS A 119 23.82 -13.99 0.92
N ALA A 120 24.12 -12.95 0.13
CA ALA A 120 24.01 -11.57 0.59
C ALA A 120 22.55 -11.22 0.95
N MET A 121 21.58 -11.65 0.13
CA MET A 121 20.16 -11.46 0.41
C MET A 121 19.72 -12.21 1.68
N GLU A 122 20.11 -13.49 1.82
CA GLU A 122 19.81 -14.29 3.01
C GLU A 122 20.41 -13.69 4.27
N PHE A 123 21.67 -13.24 4.22
CA PHE A 123 22.33 -12.56 5.33
C PHE A 123 21.57 -11.30 5.76
N GLU A 124 21.19 -10.45 4.81
CA GLU A 124 20.44 -9.23 5.11
C GLU A 124 19.04 -9.55 5.64
N ALA A 125 18.39 -10.60 5.14
CA ALA A 125 17.11 -11.08 5.63
C ALA A 125 17.17 -11.61 7.08
N GLU A 126 18.21 -12.37 7.44
CA GLU A 126 18.44 -12.81 8.82
C GLU A 126 18.69 -11.61 9.74
N LEU A 127 19.50 -10.65 9.30
CA LEU A 127 19.77 -9.44 10.08
C LEU A 127 18.50 -8.64 10.34
N ILE A 128 17.64 -8.48 9.34
CA ILE A 128 16.35 -7.80 9.50
C ILE A 128 15.48 -8.56 10.51
N ARG A 129 15.40 -9.90 10.42
CA ARG A 129 14.66 -10.71 11.40
C ARG A 129 15.20 -10.55 12.82
N GLU A 130 16.52 -10.50 12.97
CA GLU A 130 17.16 -10.25 14.26
C GLU A 130 16.75 -8.88 14.80
N LEU A 131 16.88 -7.82 14.01
CA LEU A 131 16.51 -6.44 14.41
C LEU A 131 15.03 -6.26 14.77
N MET A 132 14.15 -7.11 14.23
CA MET A 132 12.73 -7.11 14.58
C MET A 132 12.43 -7.86 15.90
N SER A 133 13.39 -8.57 16.46
CA SER A 133 13.27 -9.21 17.78
C SER A 133 13.66 -8.23 18.90
N PRO A 134 13.11 -8.37 20.12
CA PRO A 134 13.50 -7.51 21.24
C PRO A 134 15.00 -7.54 21.54
N GLY A 135 15.61 -8.74 21.52
CA GLY A 135 17.05 -8.89 21.80
C GLY A 135 17.94 -8.32 20.70
N GLY A 136 17.54 -8.43 19.44
CA GLY A 136 18.30 -7.84 18.32
C GLY A 136 18.18 -6.32 18.25
N ALA A 137 17.00 -5.77 18.57
CA ALA A 137 16.82 -4.32 18.70
C ALA A 137 17.68 -3.75 19.83
N GLU A 138 17.75 -4.45 20.97
CA GLU A 138 18.63 -4.09 22.09
C GLU A 138 20.10 -4.13 21.69
N ALA A 139 20.58 -5.23 21.09
CA ALA A 139 21.96 -5.36 20.62
C ALA A 139 22.34 -4.29 19.58
N PHE A 140 21.38 -3.89 18.74
CA PHE A 140 21.57 -2.77 17.82
C PHE A 140 21.69 -1.43 18.56
N GLY A 141 20.87 -1.18 19.58
CA GLY A 141 20.97 -0.03 20.46
C GLY A 141 22.33 0.05 21.17
N GLU A 142 22.80 -1.06 21.72
CA GLU A 142 24.14 -1.17 22.33
C GLU A 142 25.24 -0.81 21.32
N TRP A 143 25.15 -1.33 20.09
CA TRP A 143 26.10 -0.98 19.04
C TRP A 143 26.07 0.52 18.71
N VAL A 144 24.88 1.12 18.54
CA VAL A 144 24.76 2.57 18.28
C VAL A 144 25.46 3.36 19.38
N GLN A 145 25.27 2.98 20.64
CA GLN A 145 25.92 3.63 21.78
C GLN A 145 27.42 3.43 21.82
N SER A 146 27.91 2.26 21.42
CA SER A 146 29.36 2.00 21.31
C SER A 146 30.05 2.94 20.32
N THR A 147 29.31 3.51 19.35
CA THR A 147 29.79 4.55 18.43
C THR A 147 29.75 5.97 19.01
N GLY A 148 29.39 6.13 20.29
CA GLY A 148 29.29 7.43 20.96
C GLY A 148 28.00 8.21 20.68
N ARG A 149 26.98 7.57 20.09
CA ARG A 149 25.71 8.20 19.70
C ARG A 149 24.57 7.80 20.65
N HIS A 150 23.63 8.72 20.90
CA HIS A 150 22.40 8.47 21.68
C HIS A 150 22.63 7.82 23.06
N LEU A 151 23.68 8.26 23.78
CA LEU A 151 24.06 7.74 25.11
C LEU A 151 23.01 7.99 26.20
N ASP A 152 22.04 8.86 25.96
CA ASP A 152 20.94 9.19 26.87
C ASP A 152 19.67 8.34 26.66
N VAL A 153 19.68 7.44 25.67
CA VAL A 153 18.62 6.46 25.40
C VAL A 153 19.03 5.14 26.06
N ARG A 154 18.11 4.27 26.48
CA ARG A 154 18.51 2.92 26.94
C ARG A 154 18.56 1.97 25.75
N PRO A 155 19.44 0.96 25.71
CA PRO A 155 19.48 0.00 24.60
C PRO A 155 18.12 -0.62 24.25
N GLN A 156 17.27 -0.89 25.24
CA GLN A 156 15.94 -1.47 25.05
C GLN A 156 14.91 -0.47 24.47
N ASP A 157 15.22 0.83 24.48
CA ASP A 157 14.36 1.91 23.99
C ASP A 157 14.70 2.34 22.55
N PHE A 158 15.56 1.56 21.86
CA PHE A 158 15.84 1.70 20.43
C PHE A 158 14.87 0.87 19.58
N SER A 159 14.55 1.37 18.38
CA SER A 159 13.86 0.60 17.34
C SER A 159 14.57 0.72 16.00
N GLY A 160 14.55 -0.35 15.20
CA GLY A 160 15.07 -0.32 13.82
C GLY A 160 14.13 0.40 12.84
N PRO A 161 14.57 0.65 11.60
CA PRO A 161 13.75 1.30 10.57
C PRO A 161 12.69 0.37 9.95
N PHE A 162 12.58 -0.87 10.41
CA PHE A 162 11.67 -1.87 9.87
C PHE A 162 10.42 -1.99 10.76
N ASP A 163 9.27 -1.72 10.19
CA ASP A 163 7.98 -1.93 10.85
C ASP A 163 7.56 -3.41 10.82
N HIS A 164 6.59 -3.74 11.67
CA HIS A 164 6.05 -5.09 11.86
C HIS A 164 5.64 -5.77 10.53
N GLY A 165 6.50 -6.66 10.04
CA GLY A 165 6.25 -7.53 8.90
C GLY A 165 7.16 -8.75 8.97
N GLY A 166 6.60 -9.92 9.28
CA GLY A 166 7.40 -11.14 9.38
C GLY A 166 8.02 -11.50 8.04
N ILE A 167 9.34 -11.75 8.02
CA ILE A 167 9.99 -12.41 6.88
C ILE A 167 9.64 -13.89 6.96
N LEU A 168 8.65 -14.33 6.18
CA LEU A 168 8.30 -15.75 6.06
C LEU A 168 9.33 -16.44 5.18
N SER A 169 9.84 -17.59 5.62
CA SER A 169 10.66 -18.50 4.81
C SER A 169 9.80 -19.06 3.67
N SER A 170 9.76 -18.37 2.55
CA SER A 170 8.94 -18.72 1.39
C SER A 170 9.64 -18.33 0.10
N TYR A 171 9.16 -18.85 -1.02
CA TYR A 171 9.60 -18.50 -2.38
C TYR A 171 9.49 -17.00 -2.71
N LYS A 172 8.85 -16.19 -1.85
CA LYS A 172 8.73 -14.73 -1.96
C LYS A 172 9.66 -13.97 -1.04
N GLN A 173 10.68 -14.62 -0.46
CA GLN A 173 11.58 -13.97 0.50
C GLN A 173 12.28 -12.74 -0.12
N ARG A 174 12.78 -12.84 -1.36
CA ARG A 174 13.41 -11.69 -2.06
C ARG A 174 12.48 -10.49 -2.18
N ASP A 175 11.26 -10.68 -2.68
CA ASP A 175 10.24 -9.61 -2.79
C ASP A 175 9.87 -9.03 -1.42
N THR A 176 9.73 -9.90 -0.41
CA THR A 176 9.38 -9.50 0.96
C THR A 176 10.48 -8.62 1.57
N VAL A 177 11.74 -9.05 1.45
CA VAL A 177 12.88 -8.29 1.97
C VAL A 177 13.05 -6.98 1.20
N ALA A 178 12.90 -7.00 -0.13
CA ALA A 178 12.95 -5.78 -0.95
C ALA A 178 11.88 -4.78 -0.53
N ARG A 179 10.67 -5.24 -0.20
CA ARG A 179 9.57 -4.39 0.28
C ARG A 179 9.87 -3.78 1.65
N LEU A 180 10.42 -4.56 2.57
CA LEU A 180 10.84 -4.07 3.89
C LEU A 180 11.92 -2.99 3.75
N ILE A 181 12.90 -3.20 2.86
CA ILE A 181 13.92 -2.21 2.54
C ILE A 181 13.29 -0.95 1.91
N GLN A 182 12.39 -1.11 0.93
CA GLN A 182 11.74 0.04 0.29
C GLN A 182 10.97 0.90 1.30
N ALA A 183 10.29 0.29 2.27
CA ALA A 183 9.64 0.99 3.37
C ALA A 183 10.66 1.69 4.28
N ALA A 184 11.73 0.98 4.67
CA ALA A 184 12.76 1.47 5.58
C ALA A 184 13.58 2.64 5.01
N ILE A 185 13.81 2.70 3.68
CA ILE A 185 14.58 3.77 3.03
C ILE A 185 14.00 5.16 3.31
N ASN A 186 12.68 5.26 3.41
CA ASN A 186 11.98 6.53 3.64
C ASN A 186 11.80 6.85 5.13
N ASN A 187 12.15 5.92 6.03
CA ASN A 187 12.02 6.12 7.47
C ASN A 187 13.14 7.03 7.98
N SER A 188 12.72 8.22 8.43
CA SER A 188 13.62 9.21 9.02
C SER A 188 13.88 8.89 10.49
N PRO A 189 15.14 8.99 10.94
CA PRO A 189 15.44 8.80 12.35
C PRO A 189 14.73 9.86 13.18
N HIS A 190 14.18 9.46 14.32
CA HIS A 190 13.54 10.41 15.22
C HIS A 190 13.67 9.97 16.68
N LYS A 191 13.72 10.98 17.54
CA LYS A 191 13.86 10.83 18.98
C LYS A 191 12.66 11.44 19.66
N TRP A 192 12.07 10.74 20.62
CA TRP A 192 10.90 11.23 21.34
C TRP A 192 10.92 10.83 22.81
N GLN A 193 10.10 11.49 23.61
CA GLN A 193 9.85 11.11 24.99
C GLN A 193 8.50 10.39 25.09
N GLY A 194 8.48 9.22 25.71
CA GLY A 194 7.29 8.40 25.94
C GLY A 194 7.33 7.78 27.32
N MET A 195 6.24 7.85 28.08
CA MET A 195 6.12 7.25 29.43
C MET A 195 7.30 7.58 30.37
N GLY A 196 7.85 8.79 30.29
CA GLY A 196 8.99 9.22 31.11
C GLY A 196 10.36 8.67 30.69
N ARG A 197 10.46 8.06 29.50
CA ARG A 197 11.70 7.55 28.90
C ARG A 197 11.97 8.22 27.56
N THR A 198 13.23 8.25 27.18
CA THR A 198 13.67 8.71 25.87
C THR A 198 13.78 7.50 24.95
N HIS A 199 13.15 7.56 23.79
CA HIS A 199 13.20 6.54 22.75
C HIS A 199 13.88 7.09 21.50
N TYR A 200 14.49 6.20 20.72
CA TYR A 200 15.09 6.55 19.44
C TYR A 200 14.75 5.50 18.37
N SER A 201 14.17 5.96 17.28
CA SER A 201 13.98 5.15 16.08
C SER A 201 15.11 5.44 15.12
N CYS A 202 15.89 4.40 14.86
CA CYS A 202 17.01 4.42 13.91
C CYS A 202 16.49 4.58 12.49
N GLY A 203 17.19 5.40 11.70
CA GLY A 203 16.86 5.60 10.28
C GLY A 203 17.58 4.62 9.37
N TRP A 204 17.29 4.70 8.07
CA TRP A 204 17.97 3.90 7.04
C TRP A 204 19.50 3.97 7.12
N LYS A 205 20.07 5.16 7.36
CA LYS A 205 21.52 5.34 7.46
C LYS A 205 22.14 4.59 8.64
N ASP A 206 21.45 4.54 9.77
CA ASP A 206 21.93 3.81 10.96
C ASP A 206 21.96 2.30 10.68
N TYR A 207 20.94 1.82 9.96
CA TYR A 207 20.89 0.43 9.51
C TYR A 207 22.00 0.08 8.52
N GLU A 208 22.27 0.92 7.50
CA GLU A 208 23.36 0.66 6.54
C GLU A 208 24.71 0.50 7.25
N MET A 209 25.02 1.40 8.20
CA MET A 209 26.24 1.32 8.99
C MET A 209 26.31 0.05 9.84
N TYR A 210 25.17 -0.39 10.39
CA TYR A 210 25.11 -1.63 11.16
C TYR A 210 25.26 -2.87 10.29
N LEU A 211 24.67 -2.87 9.10
CA LEU A 211 24.84 -3.95 8.13
C LEU A 211 26.32 -4.10 7.74
N GLU A 212 27.02 -3.00 7.48
CA GLU A 212 28.46 -3.01 7.20
C GLU A 212 29.26 -3.58 8.37
N HIS A 213 28.96 -3.14 9.60
CA HIS A 213 29.57 -3.67 10.81
C HIS A 213 29.37 -5.19 10.93
N ARG A 214 28.15 -5.67 10.69
CA ARG A 214 27.80 -7.10 10.75
C ARG A 214 28.48 -7.91 9.66
N LYS A 215 28.59 -7.38 8.44
CA LYS A 215 29.35 -7.99 7.34
C LYS A 215 30.84 -8.09 7.69
N ALA A 216 31.43 -7.04 8.26
CA ALA A 216 32.83 -7.04 8.67
C ALA A 216 33.10 -8.06 9.80
N ALA A 217 32.20 -8.14 10.79
CA ALA A 217 32.30 -9.13 11.87
C ALA A 217 32.22 -10.58 11.33
N ALA A 218 31.29 -10.85 10.39
CA ALA A 218 31.17 -12.16 9.76
C ALA A 218 32.42 -12.53 8.94
N ALA A 219 32.98 -11.58 8.19
CA ALA A 219 34.23 -11.79 7.44
C ALA A 219 35.42 -12.09 8.37
N ALA A 220 35.56 -11.34 9.47
CA ALA A 220 36.61 -11.57 10.46
C ALA A 220 36.48 -12.95 11.12
N ALA A 221 35.26 -13.36 11.49
CA ALA A 221 35.00 -14.68 12.06
C ALA A 221 35.35 -15.82 11.09
N ALA A 222 35.04 -15.66 9.80
CA ALA A 222 35.39 -16.65 8.77
C ALA A 222 36.91 -16.82 8.61
N ILE A 223 37.68 -15.72 8.67
CA ILE A 223 39.15 -15.77 8.62
C ILE A 223 39.70 -16.57 9.80
N VAL A 224 39.25 -16.26 11.01
CA VAL A 224 39.68 -16.95 12.24
C VAL A 224 39.40 -18.44 12.13
N LEU A 225 38.19 -18.84 11.74
CA LEU A 225 37.79 -20.24 11.59
C LEU A 225 38.60 -20.98 10.52
N SER A 226 38.95 -20.31 9.41
CA SER A 226 39.79 -20.90 8.36
C SER A 226 41.24 -21.11 8.80
N GLY A 227 41.75 -20.25 9.69
CA GLY A 227 43.09 -20.38 10.28
C GLY A 227 43.23 -21.52 11.30
N PHE A 228 42.13 -22.06 11.81
CA PHE A 228 42.11 -23.26 12.67
C PHE A 228 41.95 -24.57 11.88
N ALA A 229 41.68 -24.50 10.58
CA ALA A 229 41.46 -25.67 9.71
C ALA A 229 42.65 -25.99 8.79
N ALA A 230 43.78 -25.28 8.93
CA ALA A 230 45.04 -25.52 8.23
C ALA A 230 46.08 -26.11 9.18
#